data_AF-A0A9X8DL23-F1
#
_entry.id   AF-A0A9X8DL23-F1
#
_cell.length_a   1.000
_cell.length_b   1.000
_cell.length_c   1.000
_cell.angle_alpha   90.00
_cell.angle_beta   90.00
_cell.angle_gamma   90.00
#
_symmetry.space_group_name_H-M   'P 1'
#
loop_
_entity.id
_entity.type
_entity.pdbx_description
1 polymer ?
#
loop_
_entity_poly.entity_id
_entity_poly.type
_entity_poly.pdbx_seq_one_letter_code
_entity_poly.pdbx_strand_id
1 'polypeptide(L)'
;MDAATLEAAIVAKGNEIRELKAAKADVTAQVADLKKLKADYKFAAGHEFGASAAAAAPKEKQLTKKELRILEKQKAAEAAAAIKTDSADPSKFGDAPLIQSRELPTKTFVDVANIDKSLAGQSFWVRGYLQNCRAKPKIAFLIVRQGAFTIQAVVTESADVSKALIKYASDIPRESVVDVFVTVIVPVNPITGTTQHDAELSVAKIFTISKALPVLPLQVEDASRSDTLVFAEGSDYVEVGLDTRLDNRVLDLRTPANQAIMRIQSGVGQLFREFLYSKGFVEIHTPKLLGGASEGGANCFSYDP
;
A
#
# COMPACT_ATOMS: atom_id res chain seq x y z
N MET A 1 -52.64 -18.09 -23.97
CA MET A 1 -51.76 -19.27 -24.04
C MET A 1 -50.60 -19.02 -23.10
N ASP A 2 -50.20 -20.02 -22.32
CA ASP A 2 -49.01 -19.91 -21.47
C ASP A 2 -47.72 -19.99 -22.32
N ALA A 3 -46.56 -19.69 -21.72
CA ALA A 3 -45.30 -19.66 -22.45
C ALA A 3 -44.94 -21.02 -23.09
N ALA A 4 -45.25 -22.13 -22.43
CA ALA A 4 -44.96 -23.48 -22.91
C ALA A 4 -45.82 -23.88 -24.13
N THR A 5 -47.11 -23.53 -24.12
CA THR A 5 -48.00 -23.73 -25.28
C THR A 5 -47.60 -22.86 -26.47
N LEU A 6 -47.15 -21.63 -26.23
CA LEU A 6 -46.59 -20.76 -27.27
C LEU A 6 -45.27 -21.32 -27.83
N GLU A 7 -44.42 -21.93 -27.00
CA GLU A 7 -43.18 -22.55 -27.43
C GLU A 7 -43.44 -23.70 -28.42
N ALA A 8 -44.36 -24.61 -28.08
CA ALA A 8 -44.77 -25.70 -28.95
C ALA A 8 -45.40 -25.20 -30.26
N ALA A 9 -46.22 -24.15 -30.21
CA ALA A 9 -46.83 -23.54 -31.39
C ALA A 9 -45.79 -22.90 -32.33
N ILE A 10 -44.76 -22.24 -31.78
CA ILE A 10 -43.65 -21.66 -32.56
C ILE A 10 -42.85 -22.77 -33.26
N VAL A 11 -42.55 -23.87 -32.58
CA VAL A 11 -41.84 -25.02 -33.17
C VAL A 11 -42.67 -25.66 -34.29
N ALA A 12 -43.95 -25.91 -34.05
CA ALA A 12 -44.86 -26.49 -35.03
C ALA A 12 -44.97 -25.62 -36.29
N LYS A 13 -45.19 -24.31 -36.12
CA LYS A 13 -45.27 -23.36 -37.25
C LYS A 13 -43.94 -23.23 -38.00
N GLY A 14 -42.81 -23.34 -37.28
CA GLY A 14 -41.48 -23.40 -37.88
C GLY A 14 -41.26 -24.63 -38.77
N ASN A 15 -41.78 -25.80 -38.36
CA ASN A 15 -41.70 -27.03 -39.15
C ASN A 15 -42.62 -26.97 -40.39
N GLU A 16 -43.84 -26.45 -40.24
CA GLU A 16 -44.76 -26.22 -41.36
C GLU A 16 -44.13 -25.33 -42.44
N ILE A 17 -43.45 -24.25 -42.05
CA ILE A 17 -42.74 -23.37 -43.00
C ILE A 17 -41.59 -24.12 -43.70
N ARG A 18 -40.89 -25.03 -43.01
CA ARG A 18 -39.81 -25.83 -43.63
C ARG A 18 -40.36 -26.81 -44.66
N GLU A 19 -41.49 -27.45 -44.37
CA GLU A 19 -42.16 -28.35 -45.32
C GLU A 19 -42.69 -27.59 -46.54
N LEU A 20 -43.36 -26.45 -46.34
CA LEU A 20 -43.87 -25.61 -47.42
C LEU A 20 -42.73 -25.04 -48.30
N LYS A 21 -41.59 -24.67 -47.69
CA LYS A 21 -40.39 -24.27 -48.45
C LYS A 21 -39.80 -25.42 -49.25
N ALA A 22 -39.78 -26.64 -48.71
CA ALA A 22 -39.32 -27.83 -49.43
C ALA A 22 -40.22 -28.15 -50.63
N ALA A 23 -41.53 -27.89 -50.52
CA ALA A 23 -42.50 -28.00 -51.60
C ALA A 23 -42.51 -26.81 -52.58
N LYS A 24 -41.60 -25.83 -52.41
CA LYS A 24 -41.54 -24.55 -53.18
C LYS A 24 -42.85 -23.75 -53.17
N ALA A 25 -43.64 -23.86 -52.10
CA ALA A 25 -44.85 -23.07 -51.91
C ALA A 25 -44.53 -21.67 -51.34
N ASP A 26 -45.45 -20.72 -51.51
CA ASP A 26 -45.35 -19.41 -50.84
C ASP A 26 -45.62 -19.57 -49.34
N VAL A 27 -44.72 -18.99 -48.54
CA VAL A 27 -44.73 -19.08 -47.07
C VAL A 27 -44.88 -17.72 -46.40
N THR A 28 -45.19 -16.67 -47.17
CA THR A 28 -45.22 -15.28 -46.68
C THR A 28 -46.20 -15.09 -45.53
N ALA A 29 -47.39 -15.70 -45.60
CA ALA A 29 -48.39 -15.63 -44.54
C ALA A 29 -47.94 -16.37 -43.26
N GLN A 30 -47.40 -17.57 -43.41
CA GLN A 30 -46.95 -18.42 -42.30
C GLN A 30 -45.76 -17.82 -41.56
N VAL A 31 -44.87 -17.12 -42.29
CA VAL A 31 -43.76 -16.36 -41.70
C VAL A 31 -44.27 -15.16 -40.89
N ALA A 32 -45.35 -14.51 -41.32
CA ALA A 32 -45.98 -13.44 -40.54
C ALA A 32 -46.61 -13.97 -39.24
N ASP A 33 -47.30 -15.11 -39.30
CA ASP A 33 -47.85 -15.78 -38.12
C ASP A 33 -46.77 -16.23 -37.14
N LEU A 34 -45.65 -16.78 -37.64
CA LEU A 34 -44.51 -17.15 -36.81
C LEU A 34 -43.91 -15.95 -36.07
N LYS A 35 -43.85 -14.77 -36.72
CA LYS A 35 -43.38 -13.53 -36.06
C LYS A 35 -44.32 -13.09 -34.96
N LYS A 36 -45.64 -13.19 -35.17
CA LYS A 36 -46.64 -12.86 -34.15
C LYS A 36 -46.54 -13.79 -32.95
N LEU A 37 -46.46 -15.10 -33.17
CA LEU A 37 -46.27 -16.09 -32.10
C LEU A 37 -45.00 -15.83 -31.26
N LYS A 38 -43.89 -15.44 -31.90
CA LYS A 38 -42.65 -15.08 -31.19
C LYS A 38 -42.77 -13.80 -30.37
N ALA A 39 -43.55 -12.82 -30.84
CA ALA A 39 -43.82 -11.59 -30.08
C ALA A 39 -44.70 -11.89 -28.86
N ASP A 40 -45.74 -12.70 -29.02
CA ASP A 40 -46.62 -13.14 -27.93
C ASP A 40 -45.84 -13.97 -26.90
N TYR A 41 -44.92 -14.84 -27.34
CA TYR A 41 -44.00 -15.56 -26.45
C TYR A 41 -43.09 -14.60 -25.67
N LYS A 42 -42.50 -13.59 -26.34
CA LYS A 42 -41.64 -12.60 -25.67
C LYS A 42 -42.40 -11.83 -24.59
N PHE A 43 -43.65 -11.48 -24.85
CA PHE A 43 -44.52 -10.81 -23.89
C PHE A 43 -44.86 -11.73 -22.70
N ALA A 44 -45.18 -13.00 -22.95
CA ALA A 44 -45.55 -13.95 -21.92
C ALA A 44 -44.35 -14.48 -21.09
N ALA A 45 -43.18 -14.67 -21.71
CA ALA A 45 -42.02 -15.30 -21.08
C ALA A 45 -40.94 -14.30 -20.62
N GLY A 46 -41.03 -13.02 -21.01
CA GLY A 46 -40.08 -11.97 -20.64
C GLY A 46 -38.73 -12.03 -21.36
N HIS A 47 -38.54 -12.99 -22.26
CA HIS A 47 -37.31 -13.18 -23.06
C HIS A 47 -37.66 -13.71 -24.46
N GLU A 48 -36.75 -13.57 -25.42
CA GLU A 48 -36.99 -14.03 -26.79
C GLU A 48 -36.93 -15.57 -26.90
N PHE A 49 -37.82 -16.14 -27.70
CA PHE A 49 -37.85 -17.56 -28.00
C PHE A 49 -36.49 -18.02 -28.57
N GLY A 50 -35.85 -18.99 -27.92
CA GLY A 50 -34.53 -19.54 -28.30
C GLY A 50 -33.34 -18.94 -27.54
N ALA A 51 -33.55 -17.95 -26.65
CA ALA A 51 -32.55 -17.53 -25.69
C ALA A 51 -32.55 -18.52 -24.51
N SER A 52 -31.65 -19.50 -24.52
CA SER A 52 -31.52 -20.48 -23.44
C SER A 52 -31.22 -19.81 -22.09
N ALA A 53 -32.06 -20.10 -21.10
CA ALA A 53 -31.78 -19.91 -19.68
C ALA A 53 -30.80 -20.99 -19.19
N ALA A 54 -29.50 -20.81 -19.44
CA ALA A 54 -28.44 -21.60 -18.84
C ALA A 54 -27.18 -20.74 -18.62
N ALA A 55 -26.81 -20.57 -17.35
CA ALA A 55 -25.54 -20.04 -16.84
C ALA A 55 -25.11 -18.62 -17.31
N ALA A 56 -25.48 -17.61 -16.51
CA ALA A 56 -24.73 -16.36 -16.47
C ALA A 56 -23.35 -16.60 -15.84
N ALA A 57 -22.36 -16.97 -16.65
CA ALA A 57 -20.96 -16.72 -16.33
C ALA A 57 -20.70 -15.21 -16.51
N PRO A 58 -19.97 -14.53 -15.61
CA PRO A 58 -19.61 -13.14 -15.79
C PRO A 58 -18.80 -13.00 -17.08
N LYS A 59 -19.14 -12.05 -17.95
CA LYS A 59 -18.25 -11.65 -19.05
C LYS A 59 -16.89 -11.30 -18.43
N GLU A 60 -15.83 -12.03 -18.79
CA GLU A 60 -14.46 -11.68 -18.44
C GLU A 60 -14.23 -10.22 -18.85
N LYS A 61 -13.97 -9.37 -17.86
CA LYS A 61 -13.37 -8.07 -18.09
C LYS A 61 -12.02 -8.35 -18.76
N GLN A 62 -11.90 -8.11 -20.06
CA GLN A 62 -10.60 -8.15 -20.72
C GLN A 62 -9.73 -7.09 -20.04
N LEU A 63 -8.86 -7.54 -19.15
CA LEU A 63 -7.87 -6.72 -18.46
C LEU A 63 -7.05 -6.01 -19.54
N THR A 64 -6.93 -4.69 -19.41
CA THR A 64 -6.06 -3.91 -20.28
C THR A 64 -4.65 -4.46 -20.23
N LYS A 65 -3.85 -4.25 -21.28
CA LYS A 65 -2.44 -4.71 -21.33
C LYS A 65 -1.61 -4.26 -20.12
N LYS A 66 -2.00 -3.14 -19.48
CA LYS A 66 -1.41 -2.64 -18.23
C LYS A 66 -1.82 -3.47 -17.01
N GLU A 67 -3.11 -3.82 -16.91
CA GLU A 67 -3.63 -4.66 -15.82
C GLU A 67 -3.14 -6.10 -15.91
N LEU A 68 -3.04 -6.68 -17.12
CA LEU A 68 -2.43 -8.00 -17.34
C LEU A 68 -0.97 -8.05 -16.86
N ARG A 69 -0.18 -7.02 -17.17
CA ARG A 69 1.21 -6.91 -16.68
C ARG A 69 1.31 -6.78 -15.17
N ILE A 70 0.36 -6.09 -14.53
CA ILE A 70 0.31 -5.98 -13.07
C ILE A 70 -0.04 -7.35 -12.47
N LEU A 71 -1.00 -8.06 -13.05
CA LEU A 71 -1.43 -9.38 -12.60
C LEU A 71 -0.35 -10.46 -12.81
N GLU A 72 0.37 -10.41 -13.93
CA GLU A 72 1.54 -11.26 -14.20
C GLU A 72 2.68 -10.98 -13.21
N LYS A 73 2.96 -9.70 -12.90
CA LYS A 73 3.93 -9.34 -11.86
C LYS A 73 3.49 -9.81 -10.48
N GLN A 74 2.21 -9.72 -10.15
CA GLN A 74 1.66 -10.22 -8.89
C GLN A 74 1.77 -11.75 -8.80
N LYS A 75 1.36 -12.49 -9.84
CA LYS A 75 1.49 -13.95 -9.90
C LYS A 75 2.95 -14.42 -9.88
N ALA A 76 3.85 -13.70 -10.55
CA ALA A 76 5.28 -13.98 -10.49
C ALA A 76 5.86 -13.71 -9.10
N ALA A 77 5.37 -12.67 -8.39
CA ALA A 77 5.74 -12.38 -7.01
C ALA A 77 5.21 -13.44 -6.03
N GLU A 78 3.99 -13.93 -6.22
CA GLU A 78 3.40 -15.03 -5.44
C GLU A 78 4.10 -16.37 -5.69
N ALA A 79 4.39 -16.71 -6.95
CA ALA A 79 5.16 -17.90 -7.30
C ALA A 79 6.60 -17.83 -6.76
N ALA A 80 7.23 -16.64 -6.80
CA ALA A 80 8.53 -16.42 -6.18
C ALA A 80 8.47 -16.47 -4.63
N ALA A 81 7.32 -16.14 -4.02
CA ALA A 81 7.10 -16.30 -2.58
C ALA A 81 6.93 -17.77 -2.18
N ALA A 82 6.27 -18.57 -3.02
CA ALA A 82 6.05 -20.01 -2.78
C ALA A 82 7.32 -20.87 -2.91
N ILE A 83 8.32 -20.43 -3.68
CA ILE A 83 9.61 -21.13 -3.85
C ILE A 83 10.61 -20.78 -2.71
N LYS A 84 10.38 -19.71 -1.95
CA LYS A 84 11.33 -19.22 -0.92
C LYS A 84 11.31 -19.99 0.41
N THR A 85 10.34 -20.87 0.64
CA THR A 85 10.13 -21.50 1.95
C THR A 85 11.13 -22.60 2.31
N ASP A 86 11.82 -23.23 1.35
CA ASP A 86 12.69 -24.39 1.64
C ASP A 86 14.09 -24.05 2.18
N SER A 87 14.43 -22.77 2.40
CA SER A 87 15.75 -22.35 2.95
C SER A 87 15.71 -21.21 3.97
N ALA A 88 14.51 -20.80 4.41
CA ALA A 88 14.37 -19.75 5.40
C ALA A 88 14.55 -20.30 6.82
N ASP A 89 15.45 -19.71 7.61
CA ASP A 89 15.52 -19.95 9.06
C ASP A 89 14.52 -18.99 9.73
N PRO A 90 13.31 -19.46 10.14
CA PRO A 90 12.26 -18.58 10.66
C PRO A 90 12.64 -17.97 12.01
N SER A 91 13.69 -18.46 12.66
CA SER A 91 14.21 -17.90 13.92
C SER A 91 15.12 -16.68 13.71
N LYS A 92 15.58 -16.45 12.47
CA LYS A 92 16.49 -15.35 12.10
C LYS A 92 15.85 -14.34 11.15
N PHE A 93 14.96 -14.75 10.26
CA PHE A 93 14.30 -13.81 9.36
C PHE A 93 12.95 -14.28 8.84
N GLY A 94 12.13 -13.31 8.42
CA GLY A 94 10.81 -13.56 7.87
C GLY A 94 9.81 -12.47 8.22
N ASP A 95 8.59 -12.63 7.75
CA ASP A 95 7.51 -11.74 8.13
C ASP A 95 6.99 -12.14 9.52
N ALA A 96 6.99 -11.20 10.46
CA ALA A 96 6.46 -11.44 11.79
C ALA A 96 4.93 -11.53 11.74
N PRO A 97 4.31 -12.29 12.66
CA PRO A 97 2.86 -12.26 12.81
C PRO A 97 2.38 -10.85 13.18
N LEU A 98 1.13 -10.55 12.81
CA LEU A 98 0.49 -9.30 13.18
C LEU A 98 0.52 -9.12 14.71
N ILE A 99 1.05 -7.99 15.16
CA ILE A 99 1.08 -7.65 16.58
C ILE A 99 -0.34 -7.35 17.04
N GLN A 100 -0.92 -8.26 17.82
CA GLN A 100 -2.27 -8.16 18.38
C GLN A 100 -2.26 -8.19 19.92
N SER A 101 -1.14 -7.79 20.53
CA SER A 101 -0.97 -7.73 22.00
C SER A 101 -1.36 -9.01 22.74
N ARG A 102 -1.13 -10.18 22.12
CA ARG A 102 -1.46 -11.50 22.70
C ARG A 102 -0.46 -11.94 23.78
N GLU A 103 0.75 -11.40 23.74
CA GLU A 103 1.86 -11.75 24.63
C GLU A 103 2.55 -10.47 25.09
N LEU A 104 3.17 -10.53 26.27
CA LEU A 104 3.99 -9.42 26.78
C LEU A 104 5.25 -9.24 25.91
N PRO A 105 5.68 -8.00 25.63
CA PRO A 105 6.89 -7.75 24.86
C PRO A 105 8.12 -8.37 25.54
N THR A 106 8.85 -9.22 24.80
CA THR A 106 10.10 -9.86 25.28
C THR A 106 11.36 -9.20 24.73
N LYS A 107 11.21 -8.32 23.74
CA LYS A 107 12.32 -7.62 23.08
C LYS A 107 12.58 -6.26 23.75
N THR A 108 13.83 -6.02 24.13
CA THR A 108 14.28 -4.69 24.55
C THR A 108 14.77 -3.91 23.34
N PHE A 109 14.09 -2.81 23.04
CA PHE A 109 14.43 -1.95 21.92
C PHE A 109 15.27 -0.74 22.36
N VAL A 110 16.26 -0.39 21.56
CA VAL A 110 17.00 0.87 21.68
C VAL A 110 16.62 1.76 20.51
N ASP A 111 16.28 3.01 20.81
CA ASP A 111 15.94 4.01 19.80
C ASP A 111 17.19 4.41 19.01
N VAL A 112 17.03 4.58 17.69
CA VAL A 112 18.11 4.96 16.76
C VAL A 112 18.81 6.24 17.20
N ALA A 113 18.08 7.18 17.79
CA ALA A 113 18.62 8.44 18.30
C ALA A 113 19.70 8.26 19.39
N ASN A 114 19.62 7.15 20.13
CA ASN A 114 20.45 6.87 21.30
C ASN A 114 21.58 5.87 21.00
N ILE A 115 21.84 5.58 19.72
CA ILE A 115 22.90 4.66 19.30
C ILE A 115 24.09 5.47 18.80
N ASP A 116 25.20 5.36 19.52
CA ASP A 116 26.49 5.93 19.17
C ASP A 116 27.63 4.93 19.47
N LYS A 117 28.87 5.33 19.24
CA LYS A 117 30.06 4.50 19.47
C LYS A 117 30.23 3.99 20.92
N SER A 118 29.60 4.61 21.92
CA SER A 118 29.71 4.16 23.32
C SER A 118 29.03 2.81 23.56
N LEU A 119 28.12 2.42 22.67
CA LEU A 119 27.43 1.12 22.71
C LEU A 119 28.18 0.02 21.94
N ALA A 120 29.40 0.27 21.47
CA ALA A 120 30.18 -0.70 20.70
C ALA A 120 30.24 -2.09 21.37
N GLY A 121 29.99 -3.13 20.58
CA GLY A 121 29.97 -4.52 21.03
C GLY A 121 28.68 -4.96 21.74
N GLN A 122 27.78 -4.04 22.10
CA GLN A 122 26.49 -4.40 22.70
C GLN A 122 25.51 -4.89 21.64
N SER A 123 24.63 -5.82 22.04
CA SER A 123 23.59 -6.37 21.18
C SER A 123 22.19 -6.12 21.72
N PHE A 124 21.28 -5.68 20.86
CA PHE A 124 19.90 -5.34 21.22
C PHE A 124 18.99 -5.33 19.99
N TRP A 125 17.70 -5.09 20.19
CA TRP A 125 16.75 -4.89 19.09
C TRP A 125 16.63 -3.41 18.72
N VAL A 126 16.45 -3.15 17.43
CA VAL A 126 16.09 -1.83 16.89
C VAL A 126 14.84 -2.01 16.04
N ARG A 127 13.86 -1.12 16.22
CA ARG A 127 12.65 -1.04 15.37
C ARG A 127 12.66 0.26 14.60
N GLY A 128 12.49 0.17 13.29
CA GLY A 128 12.42 1.36 12.43
C GLY A 128 11.86 1.06 11.05
N TYR A 129 11.73 2.11 10.25
CA TYR A 129 11.40 2.00 8.83
C TYR A 129 12.65 1.62 8.04
N LEU A 130 12.53 0.62 7.16
CA LEU A 130 13.54 0.37 6.15
C LEU A 130 13.47 1.47 5.09
N GLN A 131 14.32 2.48 5.23
CA GLN A 131 14.32 3.64 4.34
C GLN A 131 14.95 3.28 3.00
N ASN A 132 16.11 2.62 3.02
CA ASN A 132 16.79 2.20 1.81
C ASN A 132 17.51 0.86 2.01
N CYS A 133 17.69 0.11 0.93
CA CYS A 133 18.47 -1.12 0.92
C CYS A 133 19.29 -1.22 -0.36
N ARG A 134 20.58 -1.50 -0.22
CA ARG A 134 21.52 -1.79 -1.33
C ARG A 134 22.18 -3.13 -1.06
N ALA A 135 21.93 -4.11 -1.91
CA ALA A 135 22.44 -5.46 -1.73
C ALA A 135 23.45 -5.85 -2.81
N LYS A 136 24.42 -6.66 -2.40
CA LYS A 136 25.37 -7.44 -3.22
C LYS A 136 25.25 -8.91 -2.80
N PRO A 137 25.80 -9.88 -3.57
CA PRO A 137 25.57 -11.31 -3.31
C PRO A 137 25.92 -11.82 -1.90
N LYS A 138 26.83 -11.15 -1.19
CA LYS A 138 27.32 -11.55 0.14
C LYS A 138 27.09 -10.51 1.24
N ILE A 139 26.46 -9.38 0.91
CA ILE A 139 26.29 -8.28 1.85
C ILE A 139 25.10 -7.39 1.46
N ALA A 140 24.32 -6.94 2.42
CA ALA A 140 23.29 -5.91 2.22
C ALA A 140 23.49 -4.75 3.19
N PHE A 141 23.39 -3.53 2.66
CA PHE A 141 23.43 -2.28 3.40
C PHE A 141 22.02 -1.72 3.48
N LEU A 142 21.48 -1.65 4.69
CA LEU A 142 20.18 -1.09 4.99
C LEU A 142 20.36 0.26 5.68
N ILE A 143 19.45 1.19 5.41
CA ILE A 143 19.28 2.40 6.22
C ILE A 143 18.00 2.22 7.02
N VAL A 144 18.13 2.12 8.34
CA VAL A 144 16.99 2.05 9.27
C VAL A 144 16.74 3.44 9.80
N ARG A 145 15.50 3.92 9.64
CA ARG A 145 15.05 5.24 10.11
C ARG A 145 14.05 5.12 11.24
N GLN A 146 14.24 5.93 12.28
CA GLN A 146 13.25 6.13 13.33
C GLN A 146 13.08 7.63 13.58
N GLY A 147 11.89 8.16 13.24
CA GLY A 147 11.65 9.60 13.28
C GLY A 147 12.59 10.36 12.34
N ALA A 148 13.35 11.31 12.89
CA ALA A 148 14.35 12.09 12.16
C ALA A 148 15.74 11.45 12.10
N PHE A 149 15.95 10.33 12.81
CA PHE A 149 17.26 9.69 12.94
C PHE A 149 17.39 8.49 12.00
N THR A 150 18.57 8.30 11.45
CA THR A 150 18.93 7.20 10.56
C THR A 150 20.24 6.56 11.00
N ILE A 151 20.34 5.25 10.82
CA ILE A 151 21.56 4.48 11.07
C ILE A 151 21.75 3.42 10.00
N GLN A 152 23.01 3.17 9.63
CA GLN A 152 23.37 2.11 8.70
C GLN A 152 23.37 0.77 9.42
N ALA A 153 22.71 -0.22 8.81
CA ALA A 153 22.68 -1.59 9.28
C ALA A 153 23.18 -2.51 8.16
N VAL A 154 24.08 -3.41 8.48
CA VAL A 154 24.79 -4.25 7.52
C VAL A 154 24.54 -5.72 7.82
N VAL A 155 24.04 -6.43 6.81
CA VAL A 155 23.88 -7.88 6.83
C VAL A 155 25.00 -8.49 6.00
N THR A 156 25.95 -9.18 6.63
CA THR A 156 27.10 -9.79 5.94
C THR A 156 27.08 -11.29 6.08
N GLU A 157 27.36 -12.02 4.99
CA GLU A 157 27.46 -13.47 4.98
C GLU A 157 28.45 -13.96 6.04
N SER A 158 28.01 -14.88 6.90
CA SER A 158 28.82 -15.51 7.95
C SER A 158 28.26 -16.89 8.29
N ALA A 159 28.87 -17.61 9.22
CA ALA A 159 28.33 -18.89 9.71
C ALA A 159 26.90 -18.74 10.26
N ASP A 160 26.58 -17.58 10.83
CA ASP A 160 25.27 -17.28 11.41
C ASP A 160 24.30 -16.55 10.47
N VAL A 161 24.79 -16.00 9.36
CA VAL A 161 23.99 -15.19 8.43
C VAL A 161 24.07 -15.79 7.04
N SER A 162 22.98 -16.41 6.61
CA SER A 162 22.90 -17.10 5.32
C SER A 162 22.66 -16.13 4.16
N LYS A 163 23.00 -16.56 2.93
CA LYS A 163 22.63 -15.83 1.70
C LYS A 163 21.13 -15.64 1.55
N ALA A 164 20.33 -16.56 2.08
CA ALA A 164 18.87 -16.46 2.08
C ALA A 164 18.39 -15.28 2.95
N LEU A 165 19.03 -15.02 4.09
CA LEU A 165 18.75 -13.85 4.92
C LEU A 165 19.07 -12.55 4.17
N ILE A 166 20.21 -12.48 3.49
CA ILE A 166 20.61 -11.31 2.68
C ILE A 166 19.61 -11.07 1.55
N LYS A 167 19.20 -12.15 0.85
CA LYS A 167 18.16 -12.10 -0.19
C LYS A 167 16.81 -11.63 0.37
N TYR A 168 16.43 -12.11 1.57
CA TYR A 168 15.21 -11.66 2.22
C TYR A 168 15.28 -10.16 2.52
N ALA A 169 16.35 -9.70 3.17
CA ALA A 169 16.57 -8.29 3.50
C ALA A 169 16.53 -7.39 2.25
N SER A 170 17.09 -7.83 1.12
CA SER A 170 17.05 -7.07 -0.14
C SER A 170 15.67 -6.96 -0.77
N ASP A 171 14.78 -7.90 -0.45
CA ASP A 171 13.45 -7.99 -1.03
C ASP A 171 12.38 -7.29 -0.17
N ILE A 172 12.74 -6.79 1.02
CA ILE A 172 11.83 -6.01 1.87
C ILE A 172 11.53 -4.67 1.16
N PRO A 173 10.24 -4.34 0.92
CA PRO A 173 9.86 -3.05 0.37
C PRO A 173 10.33 -1.88 1.24
N ARG A 174 10.76 -0.77 0.61
CA ARG A 174 11.04 0.49 1.31
C ARG A 174 9.82 0.92 2.12
N GLU A 175 10.06 1.63 3.22
CA GLU A 175 9.06 2.09 4.18
C GLU A 175 8.33 0.98 4.95
N SER A 176 8.77 -0.28 4.84
CA SER A 176 8.32 -1.36 5.74
C SER A 176 8.89 -1.14 7.15
N VAL A 177 8.12 -1.49 8.18
CA VAL A 177 8.61 -1.52 9.56
C VAL A 177 9.35 -2.82 9.80
N VAL A 178 10.59 -2.73 10.25
CA VAL A 178 11.46 -3.88 10.53
C VAL A 178 11.92 -3.89 11.99
N ASP A 179 12.01 -5.09 12.55
CA ASP A 179 12.77 -5.38 13.77
C ASP A 179 14.10 -6.00 13.37
N VAL A 180 15.20 -5.38 13.77
CA VAL A 180 16.55 -5.93 13.56
C VAL A 180 17.20 -6.23 14.89
N PHE A 181 17.76 -7.43 15.04
CA PHE A 181 18.64 -7.75 16.15
C PHE A 181 20.07 -7.54 15.70
N VAL A 182 20.79 -6.69 16.42
CA VAL A 182 22.04 -6.10 15.95
C VAL A 182 23.12 -6.15 17.01
N THR A 183 24.37 -6.05 16.58
CA THR A 183 25.52 -5.69 17.41
C THR A 183 26.12 -4.38 16.89
N VAL A 184 26.38 -3.42 17.78
CA VAL A 184 26.97 -2.13 17.39
C VAL A 184 28.45 -2.31 17.06
N ILE A 185 28.87 -1.78 15.92
CA ILE A 185 30.25 -1.72 15.46
C ILE A 185 30.65 -0.27 15.19
N VAL A 186 31.91 0.07 15.46
CA VAL A 186 32.45 1.40 15.15
C VAL A 186 33.01 1.35 13.73
N PRO A 187 32.48 2.14 12.78
CA PRO A 187 32.97 2.14 11.42
C PRO A 187 34.36 2.80 11.36
N VAL A 188 35.20 2.34 10.44
CA VAL A 188 36.56 2.90 10.26
C VAL A 188 36.52 4.37 9.84
N ASN A 189 35.55 4.72 8.99
CA ASN A 189 35.28 6.08 8.56
C ASN A 189 33.84 6.47 8.93
N PRO A 190 33.57 7.73 9.27
CA PRO A 190 32.21 8.19 9.57
C PRO A 190 31.23 7.94 8.42
N ILE A 191 30.03 7.45 8.74
CA ILE A 191 28.98 7.16 7.76
C ILE A 191 28.15 8.42 7.52
N THR A 192 28.58 9.25 6.59
CA THR A 192 27.96 10.57 6.33
C THR A 192 26.56 10.51 5.69
N GLY A 193 26.14 9.33 5.22
CA GLY A 193 24.81 9.11 4.63
C GLY A 193 23.67 8.92 5.65
N THR A 194 23.99 8.87 6.95
CA THR A 194 23.03 8.66 8.05
C THR A 194 23.25 9.69 9.15
N THR A 195 22.31 9.87 10.08
CA THR A 195 22.51 10.80 11.21
C THR A 195 23.47 10.24 12.26
N GLN A 196 23.44 8.92 12.47
CA GLN A 196 24.43 8.24 13.29
C GLN A 196 25.66 7.94 12.44
N HIS A 197 26.72 8.73 12.64
CA HIS A 197 27.93 8.71 11.83
C HIS A 197 29.02 7.79 12.40
N ASP A 198 29.07 7.64 13.73
CA ASP A 198 30.13 6.95 14.45
C ASP A 198 29.75 5.54 14.93
N ALA A 199 28.59 5.05 14.50
CA ALA A 199 28.10 3.71 14.76
C ALA A 199 27.47 3.08 13.51
N GLU A 200 27.67 1.79 13.36
CA GLU A 200 27.06 0.93 12.35
C GLU A 200 26.49 -0.32 13.04
N LEU A 201 25.42 -0.89 12.50
CA LEU A 201 24.77 -2.06 13.08
C LEU A 201 25.11 -3.32 12.30
N SER A 202 25.77 -4.30 12.91
CA SER A 202 25.91 -5.64 12.33
C SER A 202 24.64 -6.45 12.62
N VAL A 203 23.90 -6.82 11.58
CA VAL A 203 22.58 -7.45 11.70
C VAL A 203 22.69 -8.97 11.75
N ALA A 204 22.16 -9.57 12.82
CA ALA A 204 22.08 -11.02 12.98
C ALA A 204 20.68 -11.58 12.70
N LYS A 205 19.62 -10.78 12.93
CA LYS A 205 18.22 -11.16 12.65
C LYS A 205 17.44 -9.99 12.10
N ILE A 206 16.49 -10.25 11.20
CA ILE A 206 15.63 -9.21 10.61
C ILE A 206 14.22 -9.74 10.36
N PHE A 207 13.23 -9.06 10.92
CA PHE A 207 11.82 -9.42 10.76
C PHE A 207 11.01 -8.25 10.23
N THR A 208 10.19 -8.47 9.21
CA THR A 208 9.24 -7.45 8.75
C THR A 208 8.00 -7.47 9.63
N ILE A 209 7.73 -6.39 10.33
CA ILE A 209 6.59 -6.23 11.25
C ILE A 209 5.35 -5.71 10.52
N SER A 210 5.57 -4.75 9.63
CA SER A 210 4.53 -4.19 8.78
C SER A 210 5.13 -3.97 7.41
N LYS A 211 4.71 -4.79 6.45
CA LYS A 211 5.22 -4.75 5.08
C LYS A 211 4.54 -3.61 4.32
N ALA A 212 5.33 -2.70 3.78
CA ALA A 212 4.85 -1.65 2.92
C ALA A 212 4.52 -2.16 1.52
N LEU A 213 3.78 -1.36 0.76
CA LEU A 213 3.55 -1.62 -0.64
C LEU A 213 4.87 -1.48 -1.43
N PRO A 214 5.17 -2.37 -2.39
CA PRO A 214 6.39 -2.28 -3.21
C PRO A 214 6.50 -0.98 -4.03
N VAL A 215 5.36 -0.40 -4.40
CA VAL A 215 5.28 0.87 -5.13
C VAL A 215 4.67 1.90 -4.20
N LEU A 216 5.44 2.93 -3.87
CA LEU A 216 5.01 4.06 -3.06
C LEU A 216 4.57 5.22 -3.96
N PRO A 217 3.55 6.00 -3.56
CA PRO A 217 3.07 7.16 -4.33
C PRO A 217 4.10 8.31 -4.38
N LEU A 218 5.00 8.38 -3.40
CA LEU A 218 6.19 9.22 -3.40
C LEU A 218 7.33 8.50 -2.65
N GLN A 219 8.58 8.83 -2.98
CA GLN A 219 9.73 8.41 -2.18
C GLN A 219 10.02 9.46 -1.12
N VAL A 220 10.26 9.03 0.12
CA VAL A 220 10.62 9.95 1.21
C VAL A 220 11.91 10.69 0.88
N GLU A 221 12.88 10.02 0.24
CA GLU A 221 14.16 10.62 -0.16
C GLU A 221 13.94 11.80 -1.09
N ASP A 222 13.11 11.64 -2.11
CA ASP A 222 12.82 12.69 -3.09
C ASP A 222 12.10 13.85 -2.43
N ALA A 223 11.10 13.57 -1.58
CA ALA A 223 10.37 14.60 -0.81
C ALA A 223 11.20 15.27 0.30
N SER A 224 12.39 14.76 0.62
CA SER A 224 13.30 15.32 1.63
C SER A 224 14.41 16.17 1.03
N ARG A 225 14.56 16.22 -0.31
CA ARG A 225 15.58 17.06 -0.95
C ARG A 225 15.19 18.53 -0.85
N SER A 226 16.20 19.40 -0.78
CA SER A 226 15.97 20.84 -0.85
C SER A 226 15.70 21.29 -2.28
N ASP A 227 14.88 22.32 -2.41
CA ASP A 227 14.61 23.01 -3.68
C ASP A 227 15.91 23.43 -4.38
N THR A 228 16.92 23.86 -3.61
CA THR A 228 18.24 24.22 -4.13
C THR A 228 18.91 23.06 -4.88
N LEU A 229 18.78 21.82 -4.40
CA LEU A 229 19.33 20.64 -5.08
C LEU A 229 18.45 20.22 -6.26
N VAL A 230 17.13 20.29 -6.12
CA VAL A 230 16.18 19.89 -7.15
C VAL A 230 16.27 20.80 -8.37
N PHE A 231 16.31 22.12 -8.16
CA PHE A 231 16.32 23.13 -9.21
C PHE A 231 17.72 23.63 -9.60
N ALA A 232 18.78 22.95 -9.15
CA ALA A 232 20.14 23.24 -9.61
C ALA A 232 20.28 22.98 -11.11
N GLU A 233 21.12 23.76 -11.79
CA GLU A 233 21.42 23.55 -13.20
C GLU A 233 22.05 22.15 -13.41
N GLY A 234 21.48 21.36 -14.32
CA GLY A 234 21.92 19.99 -14.58
C GLY A 234 21.48 18.95 -13.53
N SER A 235 20.53 19.28 -12.66
CA SER A 235 19.94 18.33 -11.70
C SER A 235 19.08 17.27 -12.38
N ASP A 236 19.31 16.00 -12.04
CA ASP A 236 18.48 14.85 -12.44
C ASP A 236 17.45 14.47 -11.34
N TYR A 237 17.29 15.30 -10.31
CA TYR A 237 16.40 14.99 -9.19
C TYR A 237 14.94 15.33 -9.50
N VAL A 238 14.05 14.45 -9.04
CA VAL A 238 12.61 14.60 -9.21
C VAL A 238 12.04 15.51 -8.11
N GLU A 239 11.26 16.51 -8.50
CA GLU A 239 10.42 17.31 -7.60
C GLU A 239 9.15 16.53 -7.22
N VAL A 240 8.79 16.53 -5.93
CA VAL A 240 7.50 16.02 -5.47
C VAL A 240 6.56 17.20 -5.23
N GLY A 241 5.59 17.39 -6.12
CA GLY A 241 4.64 18.51 -6.06
C GLY A 241 3.76 18.50 -4.80
N LEU A 242 3.32 19.68 -4.38
CA LEU A 242 2.58 19.88 -3.12
C LEU A 242 1.31 19.02 -3.03
N ASP A 243 0.50 18.96 -4.09
CA ASP A 243 -0.74 18.17 -4.09
C ASP A 243 -0.46 16.68 -3.82
N THR A 244 0.56 16.12 -4.47
CA THR A 244 0.98 14.72 -4.24
C THR A 244 1.42 14.50 -2.79
N ARG A 245 2.09 15.49 -2.18
CA ARG A 245 2.51 15.43 -0.78
C ARG A 245 1.32 15.50 0.17
N LEU A 246 0.34 16.35 -0.11
CA LEU A 246 -0.87 16.50 0.71
C LEU A 246 -1.80 15.29 0.59
N ASP A 247 -2.00 14.75 -0.61
CA ASP A 247 -2.77 13.51 -0.84
C ASP A 247 -2.14 12.31 -0.13
N ASN A 248 -0.82 12.33 0.07
CA ASN A 248 -0.05 11.27 0.71
C ASN A 248 0.62 11.76 2.00
N ARG A 249 -0.07 12.63 2.76
CA ARG A 249 0.51 13.35 3.90
C ARG A 249 1.13 12.44 4.96
N VAL A 250 0.62 11.22 5.13
CA VAL A 250 1.19 10.23 6.07
C VAL A 250 2.63 9.85 5.70
N LEU A 251 2.97 9.77 4.42
CA LEU A 251 4.35 9.52 3.97
C LEU A 251 5.18 10.80 4.02
N ASP A 252 4.62 11.92 3.56
CA ASP A 252 5.33 13.21 3.57
C ASP A 252 5.70 13.67 4.99
N LEU A 253 4.85 13.39 5.99
CA LEU A 253 5.15 13.66 7.39
C LEU A 253 6.36 12.90 7.91
N ARG A 254 6.85 11.87 7.22
CA ARG A 254 8.05 11.11 7.62
C ARG A 254 9.35 11.81 7.20
N THR A 255 9.30 12.82 6.31
CA THR A 255 10.52 13.55 5.93
C THR A 255 11.11 14.26 7.17
N PRO A 256 12.45 14.34 7.29
CA PRO A 256 13.08 14.96 8.46
C PRO A 256 12.61 16.40 8.70
N ALA A 257 12.40 17.17 7.63
CA ALA A 257 11.90 18.54 7.70
C ALA A 257 10.48 18.60 8.30
N ASN A 258 9.53 17.79 7.81
CA ASN A 258 8.18 17.75 8.37
C ASN A 258 8.16 17.24 9.82
N GLN A 259 8.99 16.23 10.13
CA GLN A 259 9.19 15.75 11.49
C GLN A 259 9.67 16.88 12.43
N ALA A 260 10.59 17.73 11.98
CA ALA A 260 11.06 18.89 12.74
C ALA A 260 9.96 19.96 12.87
N ILE A 261 9.29 20.32 11.77
CA ILE A 261 8.21 21.33 11.75
C ILE A 261 7.12 20.98 12.75
N MET A 262 6.65 19.73 12.78
CA MET A 262 5.59 19.29 13.69
C MET A 262 6.03 19.32 15.16
N ARG A 263 7.29 18.96 15.45
CA ARG A 263 7.85 19.06 16.81
C ARG A 263 7.99 20.50 17.27
N ILE A 264 8.46 21.40 16.40
CA ILE A 264 8.56 22.84 16.69
C ILE A 264 7.16 23.41 16.93
N GLN A 265 6.18 23.09 16.07
CA GLN A 265 4.79 23.52 16.25
C GLN A 265 4.22 23.05 17.59
N SER A 266 4.49 21.80 17.98
CA SER A 266 4.11 21.26 19.28
C SER A 266 4.77 22.03 20.44
N GLY A 267 6.08 22.29 20.33
CA GLY A 267 6.85 23.06 21.30
C GLY A 267 6.35 24.50 21.47
N VAL A 268 5.96 25.17 20.38
CA VAL A 268 5.33 26.51 20.44
C VAL A 268 4.05 26.47 21.28
N GLY A 269 3.17 25.50 21.04
CA GLY A 269 1.94 25.34 21.81
C GLY A 269 2.19 25.03 23.28
N GLN A 270 3.22 24.24 23.58
CA GLN A 270 3.64 23.95 24.95
C GLN A 270 4.15 25.20 25.66
N LEU A 271 5.13 25.90 25.08
CA LEU A 271 5.73 27.10 25.67
C LEU A 271 4.72 28.24 25.85
N PHE A 272 3.77 28.38 24.93
CA PHE A 272 2.67 29.34 25.08
C PHE A 272 1.84 29.07 26.34
N ARG A 273 1.43 27.81 26.56
CA ARG A 273 0.66 27.42 27.76
C ARG A 273 1.48 27.60 29.04
N GLU A 274 2.72 27.11 29.04
CA GLU A 274 3.63 27.22 30.20
C GLU A 274 3.85 28.68 30.63
N PHE A 275 4.09 29.57 29.65
CA PHE A 275 4.25 30.99 29.93
C PHE A 275 3.00 31.59 30.57
N LEU A 276 1.80 31.33 30.03
CA LEU A 276 0.56 31.88 30.57
C LEU A 276 0.22 31.31 31.95
N TYR A 277 0.44 30.01 32.19
CA TYR A 277 0.30 29.44 33.53
C TYR A 277 1.23 30.09 34.55
N SER A 278 2.48 30.42 34.15
CA SER A 278 3.42 31.15 35.02
C SER A 278 2.94 32.56 35.39
N LYS A 279 1.97 33.10 34.65
CA LYS A 279 1.31 34.39 34.89
C LYS A 279 -0.05 34.27 35.59
N GLY A 280 -0.43 33.06 36.03
CA GLY A 280 -1.69 32.82 36.73
C GLY A 280 -2.92 32.76 35.82
N PHE A 281 -2.74 32.61 34.51
CA PHE A 281 -3.86 32.41 33.59
C PHE A 281 -4.42 30.99 33.75
N VAL A 282 -5.73 30.85 33.48
CA VAL A 282 -6.45 29.57 33.46
C VAL A 282 -6.85 29.26 32.02
N GLU A 283 -6.54 28.05 31.56
CA GLU A 283 -6.96 27.59 30.23
C GLU A 283 -8.48 27.36 30.20
N ILE A 284 -9.14 27.83 29.14
CA ILE A 284 -10.57 27.65 28.91
C ILE A 284 -10.82 26.98 27.57
N HIS A 285 -11.85 26.14 27.49
CA HIS A 285 -12.30 25.50 26.25
C HIS A 285 -13.68 26.02 25.88
N THR A 286 -13.73 26.95 24.92
CA THR A 286 -14.98 27.51 24.39
C THR A 286 -15.59 26.61 23.30
N PRO A 287 -16.92 26.61 23.12
CA PRO A 287 -17.56 25.86 22.04
C PRO A 287 -17.05 26.31 20.67
N LYS A 288 -16.84 25.35 19.76
CA LYS A 288 -16.39 25.60 18.38
C LYS A 288 -17.54 25.57 17.36
N LEU A 289 -18.67 24.98 17.75
CA LEU A 289 -19.93 25.02 17.02
C LEU A 289 -20.82 26.05 17.69
N LEU A 290 -21.28 27.02 16.90
CA LEU A 290 -22.10 28.14 17.36
C LEU A 290 -23.48 28.07 16.70
N GLY A 291 -24.51 28.58 17.38
CA GLY A 291 -25.88 28.62 16.86
C GLY A 291 -26.12 29.65 15.75
N GLY A 292 -25.10 30.44 15.40
CA GLY A 292 -25.16 31.47 14.37
C GLY A 292 -23.80 32.13 14.17
N ALA A 293 -23.72 32.97 13.14
CA ALA A 293 -22.51 33.76 12.85
C ALA A 293 -22.15 34.64 14.06
N SER A 294 -20.89 34.58 14.52
CA SER A 294 -20.46 35.28 15.73
C SER A 294 -20.26 36.79 15.54
N GLU A 295 -20.25 37.32 14.32
CA GLU A 295 -20.22 38.76 14.00
C GLU A 295 -20.57 38.97 12.51
N GLY A 296 -21.21 40.11 12.19
CA GLY A 296 -21.72 40.40 10.84
C GLY A 296 -20.58 40.59 9.82
N GLY A 297 -20.54 39.72 8.80
CA GLY A 297 -19.58 39.79 7.69
C GLY A 297 -18.64 38.58 7.59
N ALA A 298 -18.65 37.66 8.55
CA ALA A 298 -17.87 36.43 8.46
C ALA A 298 -18.57 35.37 7.59
N ASN A 299 -17.84 34.78 6.64
CA ASN A 299 -18.29 33.58 5.94
C ASN A 299 -18.44 32.43 6.96
N CYS A 300 -19.62 31.80 7.00
CA CYS A 300 -19.94 30.75 7.95
C CYS A 300 -19.98 29.38 7.26
N PHE A 301 -19.38 28.38 7.90
CA PHE A 301 -19.58 26.98 7.52
C PHE A 301 -20.82 26.44 8.23
N SER A 302 -21.86 26.12 7.48
CA SER A 302 -23.01 25.39 8.01
C SER A 302 -22.68 23.91 8.13
N TYR A 303 -23.29 23.25 9.11
CA TYR A 303 -23.28 21.79 9.23
C TYR A 303 -24.71 21.33 9.55
N ASP A 304 -25.04 20.11 9.13
CA ASP A 304 -26.29 19.44 9.52
C ASP A 304 -26.00 18.66 10.82
N PRO A 305 -26.69 18.96 11.93
CA PRO A 305 -26.43 18.35 13.23
C PRO A 305 -26.81 16.87 13.35
#